data_AF-A0ABD0SJ61-F1
#
_entry.id   AF-A0ABD0SJ61-F1
#
_cell.length_a   1.000
_cell.length_b   1.000
_cell.length_c   1.000
_cell.angle_alpha   90.00
_cell.angle_beta   90.00
_cell.angle_gamma   90.00
#
_symmetry.space_group_name_H-M   'P 1'
#
loop_
_entity.id
_entity.type
_entity.pdbx_description
1 polymer ?
#
loop_
_entity_poly.entity_id
_entity_poly.type
_entity_poly.pdbx_seq_one_letter_code
_entity_poly.pdbx_strand_id
1 'polypeptide(L)'
;MEIDESITVTKINLQDGRGYLLVGWQPKSFEMYLYLNDKLWKGRFSQNRLNGFSRNLNLSEKDYYDKIKRCLSQERDDYCYELKSGFFYWKRKHKDSIIMEGFLPMELDMSPTNTRPDLFEIILVLNKYLKGKITDLKRKYETVKKDYTKCLNDTEEFLNLKIGMEKTLCDKFLNLLSIKKSKVDGLQKCTLKIKDDAKVKQSKIHQFITS
;
A
#
# COMPACT_ATOMS: atom_id res chain seq x y z
N MET A 1 -11.92 -3.26 15.03
CA MET A 1 -10.98 -4.38 14.80
C MET A 1 -11.64 -5.26 13.78
N GLU A 2 -11.02 -5.47 12.62
CA GLU A 2 -11.59 -6.32 11.57
C GLU A 2 -11.63 -7.78 12.06
N ILE A 3 -12.62 -8.56 11.62
CA ILE A 3 -12.84 -9.93 12.11
C ILE A 3 -11.63 -10.84 11.83
N ASP A 4 -10.91 -10.58 10.74
CA ASP A 4 -9.68 -11.28 10.37
C ASP A 4 -8.46 -10.92 11.23
N GLU A 5 -8.51 -9.80 11.96
CA GLU A 5 -7.46 -9.43 12.92
C GLU A 5 -7.71 -9.94 14.33
N SER A 6 -8.98 -10.22 14.66
CA SER A 6 -9.44 -10.61 15.98
C SER A 6 -9.55 -12.12 16.17
N ILE A 7 -9.66 -12.92 15.11
CA ILE A 7 -9.73 -14.37 15.19
C ILE A 7 -8.76 -15.01 14.20
N THR A 8 -7.98 -15.98 14.67
CA THR A 8 -7.11 -16.78 13.82
C THR A 8 -7.35 -18.26 14.04
N VAL A 9 -7.37 -19.02 12.95
CA VAL A 9 -7.44 -20.48 12.98
C VAL A 9 -6.19 -21.02 12.30
N THR A 10 -5.41 -21.81 13.04
CA THR A 10 -4.12 -22.33 12.60
C THR A 10 -4.10 -23.84 12.76
N LYS A 11 -3.65 -24.55 11.74
CA LYS A 11 -3.34 -25.97 11.84
C LYS A 11 -1.95 -26.11 12.46
N ILE A 12 -1.82 -26.94 13.50
CA ILE A 12 -0.56 -27.18 14.18
C ILE A 12 -0.26 -28.67 14.30
N ASN A 13 1.03 -29.00 14.26
CA ASN A 13 1.54 -30.34 14.50
C ASN A 13 2.03 -30.41 15.96
N LEU A 14 1.40 -31.26 16.76
CA LEU A 14 1.82 -31.59 18.12
C LEU A 14 2.45 -32.99 18.15
N GLN A 15 3.13 -33.33 19.24
CA GLN A 15 3.64 -34.69 19.46
C GLN A 15 2.53 -35.75 19.42
N ASP A 16 1.36 -35.42 19.96
CA ASP A 16 0.19 -36.32 20.05
C ASP A 16 -0.71 -36.31 18.80
N GLY A 17 -0.24 -35.69 17.70
CA GLY A 17 -0.94 -35.64 16.42
C GLY A 17 -1.19 -34.22 15.90
N ARG A 18 -2.13 -34.12 14.96
CA ARG A 18 -2.49 -32.84 14.33
C ARG A 18 -3.68 -32.22 15.04
N GLY A 19 -3.58 -30.93 15.33
CA GLY A 19 -4.64 -30.16 15.98
C GLY A 19 -4.94 -28.86 15.25
N TYR A 20 -6.07 -28.26 15.62
CA TYR A 20 -6.45 -26.93 15.17
C TYR A 20 -6.46 -25.97 16.36
N LEU A 21 -5.81 -24.83 16.18
CA LEU A 21 -5.74 -23.76 17.16
C LEU A 21 -6.62 -22.61 16.71
N LEU A 22 -7.66 -22.30 17.50
CA LEU A 22 -8.49 -21.12 17.34
C LEU A 22 -8.09 -20.11 18.41
N VAL A 23 -7.68 -18.91 18.01
CA VAL A 23 -7.27 -17.84 18.92
C VAL A 23 -8.15 -16.62 18.71
N GLY A 24 -8.79 -16.16 19.80
CA GLY A 24 -9.52 -14.91 19.86
C GLY A 24 -8.63 -13.82 20.48
N TRP A 25 -8.12 -12.92 19.65
CA TRP A 25 -7.22 -11.83 20.02
C TRP A 25 -7.99 -10.64 20.60
N GLN A 26 -7.48 -10.10 21.70
CA GLN A 26 -7.95 -8.88 22.35
C GLN A 26 -6.75 -7.97 22.60
N PRO A 27 -6.93 -6.66 22.83
CA PRO A 27 -5.82 -5.82 23.24
C PRO A 27 -5.21 -6.43 24.51
N LYS A 28 -3.93 -6.84 24.47
CA LYS A 28 -3.19 -7.31 25.65
C LYS A 28 -3.64 -8.64 26.28
N SER A 29 -4.56 -9.35 25.65
CA SER A 29 -5.02 -10.68 26.08
C SER A 29 -5.45 -11.54 24.89
N PHE A 30 -5.64 -12.84 25.10
CA PHE A 30 -6.30 -13.69 24.12
C PHE A 30 -6.93 -14.91 24.79
N GLU A 31 -7.95 -15.46 24.12
CA GLU A 31 -8.48 -16.79 24.42
C GLU A 31 -8.03 -17.77 23.35
N MET A 32 -7.74 -18.99 23.77
CA MET A 32 -7.21 -20.04 22.91
C MET A 32 -8.02 -21.31 23.08
N TYR A 33 -8.40 -21.91 21.95
CA TYR A 33 -9.14 -23.15 21.85
C TYR A 33 -8.33 -24.12 20.99
N LEU A 34 -7.99 -25.28 21.53
CA LEU A 34 -7.24 -26.31 20.84
C LEU A 34 -8.12 -27.54 20.62
N TYR A 35 -8.38 -27.86 19.37
CA TYR A 35 -9.09 -29.06 18.93
C TYR A 35 -8.05 -30.15 18.63
N LEU A 36 -8.04 -31.22 19.42
CA LEU A 36 -7.08 -32.32 19.31
C LEU A 36 -7.76 -33.65 19.64
N ASN A 37 -7.78 -34.60 18.70
CA ASN A 37 -8.33 -35.96 18.90
C ASN A 37 -9.73 -35.94 19.54
N ASP A 38 -10.67 -35.21 18.94
CA ASP A 38 -12.06 -34.99 19.41
C ASP A 38 -12.21 -34.34 20.79
N LYS A 39 -11.10 -33.85 21.37
CA LYS A 39 -11.08 -33.10 22.62
C LYS A 39 -10.89 -31.61 22.32
N LEU A 40 -11.58 -30.79 23.11
CA LEU A 40 -11.42 -29.35 23.10
C LEU A 40 -10.72 -28.91 24.38
N TRP A 41 -9.62 -28.19 24.22
CA TRP A 41 -8.90 -27.57 25.32
C TRP A 41 -9.07 -26.06 25.25
N LYS A 42 -9.30 -25.40 26.39
CA LYS A 42 -9.48 -23.96 26.48
C LYS A 42 -8.47 -23.33 27.40
N GLY A 43 -7.89 -22.21 27.00
CA GLY A 43 -7.00 -21.41 27.83
C GLY A 43 -7.22 -19.92 27.63
N ARG A 44 -6.87 -19.12 28.64
CA ARG A 44 -6.92 -17.66 28.58
C ARG A 44 -5.58 -17.06 28.96
N PHE A 45 -5.01 -16.29 28.05
CA PHE A 45 -3.81 -15.52 28.29
C PHE A 45 -4.18 -14.10 28.73
N SER A 46 -3.87 -13.77 29.99
CA SER A 46 -4.20 -12.47 30.59
C SER A 46 -3.06 -11.47 30.48
N GLN A 47 -3.38 -10.19 30.67
CA GLN A 47 -2.39 -9.12 30.73
C GLN A 47 -1.32 -9.37 31.81
N ASN A 48 -1.69 -9.96 32.94
CA ASN A 48 -0.73 -10.30 34.00
C ASN A 48 0.31 -11.31 33.52
N ARG A 49 -0.10 -12.29 32.71
CA ARG A 49 0.84 -13.23 32.07
C ARG A 49 1.70 -12.51 31.05
N LEU A 50 1.13 -11.60 30.25
CA LEU A 50 1.89 -10.80 29.30
C LEU A 50 3.04 -10.06 30.00
N ASN A 51 2.72 -9.37 31.09
CA ASN A 51 3.67 -8.60 31.89
C ASN A 51 4.75 -9.49 32.52
N GLY A 52 4.38 -10.68 32.99
CA GLY A 52 5.33 -11.62 33.58
C GLY A 52 6.34 -12.13 32.55
N PHE A 53 5.87 -12.61 31.40
CA PHE A 53 6.75 -13.12 30.36
C PHE A 53 7.58 -12.02 29.69
N SER A 54 7.01 -10.83 29.44
CA SER A 54 7.74 -9.72 28.82
C SER A 54 8.93 -9.29 29.68
N ARG A 55 8.74 -9.19 31.01
CA ARG A 55 9.82 -8.92 31.96
C ARG A 55 10.86 -10.03 32.00
N ASN A 56 10.43 -11.29 32.07
CA ASN A 56 11.34 -12.44 32.13
C ASN A 56 12.20 -12.58 30.87
N LEU A 57 11.67 -12.20 29.71
CA LEU A 57 12.37 -12.25 28.42
C LEU A 57 13.07 -10.94 28.05
N ASN A 58 13.00 -9.92 28.91
CA ASN A 58 13.52 -8.57 28.66
C ASN A 58 13.04 -7.97 27.32
N LEU A 59 11.74 -8.11 27.04
CA LEU A 59 11.06 -7.59 25.85
C LEU A 59 9.99 -6.59 26.25
N SER A 60 9.65 -5.65 25.36
CA SER A 60 8.44 -4.85 25.55
C SER A 60 7.19 -5.74 25.49
N GLU A 61 6.13 -5.38 26.21
CA GLU A 61 4.84 -6.10 26.16
C GLU A 61 4.33 -6.22 24.72
N LYS A 62 4.50 -5.17 23.92
CA LYS A 62 4.08 -5.13 22.51
C LYS A 62 4.88 -6.13 21.68
N ASP A 63 6.21 -6.09 21.76
CA ASP A 63 7.06 -6.98 20.96
C ASP A 63 6.83 -8.45 21.30
N TYR A 64 6.65 -8.75 22.60
CA TYR A 64 6.37 -10.11 23.02
C TYR A 64 4.97 -10.57 22.58
N TYR A 65 3.95 -9.70 22.69
CA TYR A 65 2.60 -10.01 22.20
C TYR A 65 2.57 -10.22 20.68
N ASP A 66 3.28 -9.39 19.91
CA ASP A 66 3.41 -9.53 18.46
C ASP A 66 4.13 -10.82 18.06
N LYS A 67 5.15 -11.24 18.84
CA LYS A 67 5.81 -12.55 18.66
C LYS A 67 4.84 -13.71 18.90
N ILE A 68 4.06 -13.67 19.98
CA ILE A 68 3.02 -14.68 20.25
C ILE A 68 2.00 -14.70 19.11
N LYS A 69 1.53 -13.53 18.67
CA LYS A 69 0.56 -13.45 17.58
C LYS A 69 1.10 -14.09 16.31
N ARG A 70 2.34 -13.79 15.94
CA ARG A 70 2.99 -14.41 14.77
C ARG A 70 3.15 -15.92 14.91
N CYS A 71 3.47 -16.44 16.10
CA CYS A 71 3.69 -17.87 16.28
C CYS A 71 2.40 -18.69 16.38
N LEU A 72 1.28 -18.12 16.85
CA LEU A 72 0.01 -18.84 16.99
C LEU A 72 -0.95 -18.63 15.81
N SER A 73 -0.73 -17.61 14.97
CA SER A 73 -1.64 -17.28 13.86
C SER A 73 -1.28 -17.93 12.52
N GLN A 74 -0.14 -18.62 12.43
CA GLN A 74 0.38 -19.18 11.18
C GLN A 74 1.08 -20.52 11.44
N GLU A 75 1.03 -21.43 10.46
CA GLU A 75 1.84 -22.65 10.49
C GLU A 75 3.31 -22.28 10.30
N ARG A 76 4.17 -22.83 11.15
CA ARG A 76 5.59 -22.47 11.22
C ARG A 76 6.47 -23.67 11.51
N ASP A 77 7.46 -23.91 10.64
CA ASP A 77 8.40 -25.02 10.80
C ASP A 77 9.45 -24.78 11.89
N ASP A 78 9.75 -23.50 12.16
CA ASP A 78 10.68 -23.05 13.20
C ASP A 78 10.06 -23.10 14.61
N TYR A 79 8.81 -23.54 14.75
CA TYR A 79 8.15 -23.76 16.03
C TYR A 79 7.81 -25.23 16.28
N CYS A 80 7.70 -25.56 17.56
CA CYS A 80 7.22 -26.82 18.07
C CYS A 80 6.16 -26.55 19.15
N TYR A 81 5.04 -27.25 19.05
CA TYR A 81 3.92 -27.12 19.98
C TYR A 81 3.74 -28.42 20.76
N GLU A 82 3.50 -28.29 22.05
CA GLU A 82 3.33 -29.44 22.94
C GLU A 82 2.21 -29.15 23.94
N LEU A 83 1.34 -30.13 24.17
CA LEU A 83 0.33 -30.09 25.22
C LEU A 83 0.69 -31.15 26.25
N LYS A 84 1.14 -30.74 27.44
CA LYS A 84 1.59 -31.65 28.49
C LYS A 84 1.13 -31.18 29.86
N SER A 85 0.57 -32.10 30.64
CA SER A 85 0.13 -31.84 32.02
C SER A 85 -0.81 -30.63 32.18
N GLY A 86 -1.70 -30.41 31.22
CA GLY A 86 -2.63 -29.27 31.24
C GLY A 86 -1.99 -27.93 30.85
N PHE A 87 -0.80 -27.94 30.24
CA PHE A 87 -0.16 -26.74 29.72
C PHE A 87 0.15 -26.91 28.24
N PHE A 88 -0.22 -25.90 27.46
CA PHE A 88 0.18 -25.75 26.06
C PHE A 88 1.44 -24.91 25.98
N TYR A 89 2.47 -25.41 25.30
CA TYR A 89 3.77 -24.78 25.15
C TYR A 89 4.01 -24.43 23.67
N TRP A 90 4.56 -23.24 23.42
CA TRP A 90 5.13 -22.89 22.12
C TRP A 90 6.63 -22.68 22.28
N LYS A 91 7.39 -23.46 21.52
CA LYS A 91 8.85 -23.51 21.59
C LYS A 91 9.42 -23.19 20.22
N ARG A 92 10.49 -22.40 20.18
CA ARG A 92 11.18 -22.04 18.95
C ARG A 92 12.41 -22.93 18.77
N LYS A 93 12.57 -23.47 17.58
CA LYS A 93 13.79 -24.18 17.15
C LYS A 93 14.81 -23.14 16.70
N HIS A 94 15.97 -23.14 17.33
CA HIS A 94 17.08 -22.27 16.95
C HIS A 94 18.36 -23.10 16.85
N LYS A 95 18.79 -23.36 15.61
CA LYS A 95 19.89 -24.29 15.31
C LYS A 95 19.56 -25.66 15.93
N ASP A 96 20.38 -26.13 16.86
CA ASP A 96 20.22 -27.42 17.55
C ASP A 96 19.51 -27.31 18.91
N SER A 97 19.05 -26.12 19.28
CA SER A 97 18.41 -25.84 20.57
C SER A 97 16.91 -25.56 20.42
N ILE A 98 16.14 -26.00 21.42
CA ILE A 98 14.71 -25.69 21.54
C ILE A 98 14.52 -24.72 22.70
N ILE A 99 14.07 -23.50 22.39
CA ILE A 99 13.86 -22.44 23.38
C ILE A 99 12.36 -22.36 23.68
N MET A 100 11.98 -22.48 24.94
CA MET A 100 10.59 -22.22 25.35
C MET A 100 10.33 -20.72 25.33
N GLU A 101 9.44 -20.26 24.44
CA GLU A 101 9.08 -18.85 24.36
C GLU A 101 7.81 -18.53 25.16
N GLY A 102 7.02 -19.54 25.53
CA GLY A 102 5.96 -19.38 26.51
C GLY A 102 5.08 -20.61 26.67
N PHE A 103 4.14 -20.48 27.59
CA PHE A 103 3.16 -21.53 27.88
C PHE A 103 1.85 -20.93 28.38
N LEU A 104 0.78 -21.70 28.22
CA LEU A 104 -0.58 -21.35 28.64
C LEU A 104 -1.24 -22.56 29.31
N PRO A 105 -1.77 -22.42 30.54
CA PRO A 105 -2.60 -23.46 31.13
C PRO A 105 -3.88 -23.64 30.31
N MET A 106 -4.23 -24.89 30.10
CA MET A 106 -5.36 -25.33 29.31
C MET A 106 -6.23 -26.27 30.14
N GLU A 107 -7.53 -26.01 30.11
CA GLU A 107 -8.54 -26.85 30.74
C GLU A 107 -9.24 -27.68 29.65
N LEU A 108 -9.42 -28.97 29.92
CA LEU A 108 -10.20 -29.83 29.03
C LEU A 108 -11.68 -29.45 29.18
N ASP A 109 -12.30 -29.05 28.07
CA ASP A 109 -13.72 -28.72 28.06
C ASP A 109 -14.55 -30.01 28.01
N MET A 110 -15.15 -30.35 29.15
CA MET A 110 -16.02 -31.53 29.32
C MET A 110 -17.49 -31.24 28.97
N SER A 111 -17.85 -29.99 28.62
CA SER A 111 -19.23 -29.59 28.36
C SER A 111 -19.78 -30.21 27.07
N PRO A 112 -20.97 -30.84 27.07
CA PRO A 112 -21.39 -31.62 25.91
C PRO A 112 -21.63 -30.83 24.61
N THR A 113 -22.22 -29.63 24.59
CA THR A 113 -22.77 -29.17 23.29
C THR A 113 -23.05 -27.69 23.04
N ASN A 114 -23.21 -26.79 24.03
CA ASN A 114 -23.75 -25.44 23.75
C ASN A 114 -22.78 -24.26 23.87
N THR A 115 -21.60 -24.45 24.47
CA THR A 115 -20.60 -23.37 24.66
C THR A 115 -19.31 -23.59 23.89
N ARG A 116 -19.22 -24.70 23.15
CA ARG A 116 -18.06 -25.01 22.31
C ARG A 116 -18.15 -24.16 21.05
N PRO A 117 -17.11 -23.37 20.73
CA PRO A 117 -17.07 -22.73 19.42
C PRO A 117 -17.10 -23.81 18.34
N ASP A 118 -18.02 -23.73 17.39
CA ASP A 118 -17.97 -24.64 16.24
C ASP A 118 -16.89 -24.13 15.28
N LEU A 119 -15.80 -24.88 15.18
CA LEU A 119 -14.69 -24.56 14.30
C LEU A 119 -15.15 -24.42 12.83
N PHE A 120 -16.08 -25.26 12.38
CA PHE A 120 -16.61 -25.21 11.02
C PHE A 120 -17.45 -23.96 10.80
N GLU A 121 -18.34 -23.62 11.73
CA GLU A 121 -19.15 -22.41 11.65
C GLU A 121 -18.25 -21.16 11.61
N ILE A 122 -17.24 -21.10 12.48
CA ILE A 122 -16.28 -19.99 12.50
C ILE A 122 -15.53 -19.88 11.17
N ILE A 123 -15.02 -20.99 10.63
CA ILE A 123 -14.33 -20.99 9.34
C ILE A 123 -15.27 -20.55 8.20
N LEU A 124 -16.54 -20.96 8.22
CA LEU A 124 -17.54 -20.54 7.24
C LEU A 124 -17.83 -19.03 7.32
N VAL A 125 -17.98 -18.50 8.54
CA VAL A 125 -18.16 -17.07 8.77
C VAL A 125 -16.94 -16.27 8.30
N LEU A 126 -15.74 -16.72 8.64
CA LEU A 126 -14.48 -16.11 8.17
C LEU A 126 -14.38 -16.15 6.65
N ASN A 127 -14.74 -17.26 6.01
CA ASN A 127 -14.72 -17.38 4.55
C ASN A 127 -15.70 -16.40 3.89
N LYS A 128 -16.93 -16.31 4.42
CA LYS A 128 -17.95 -15.36 3.93
C LYS A 128 -17.48 -13.92 4.08
N TYR A 129 -16.89 -13.58 5.23
CA TYR A 129 -16.32 -12.26 5.50
C TYR A 129 -15.19 -11.92 4.52
N LEU A 130 -14.22 -12.82 4.36
CA LEU A 130 -13.08 -12.63 3.45
C LEU A 130 -13.54 -12.52 1.98
N LYS A 131 -14.53 -13.29 1.55
CA LYS A 131 -15.14 -13.15 0.22
C LYS A 131 -15.79 -11.78 0.00
N GLY A 132 -16.50 -11.27 1.01
CA GLY A 132 -17.05 -9.92 1.00
C GLY A 132 -15.95 -8.86 0.85
N LYS A 133 -14.91 -8.95 1.70
CA LYS A 133 -13.74 -8.06 1.68
C LYS A 133 -13.03 -8.06 0.32
N ILE A 134 -12.81 -9.25 -0.27
CA ILE A 134 -12.22 -9.38 -1.61
C ILE A 134 -13.10 -8.71 -2.66
N THR A 135 -14.42 -8.89 -2.60
CA THR A 135 -15.35 -8.27 -3.55
C THR A 135 -15.33 -6.75 -3.44
N ASP A 136 -15.33 -6.22 -2.23
CA ASP A 136 -15.22 -4.78 -1.98
C ASP A 136 -13.90 -4.20 -2.46
N LEU A 137 -12.78 -4.88 -2.18
CA LEU A 137 -11.46 -4.46 -2.64
C LEU A 137 -11.36 -4.48 -4.16
N LYS A 138 -11.90 -5.50 -4.83
CA LYS A 138 -11.97 -5.56 -6.30
C LYS A 138 -12.79 -4.39 -6.86
N ARG A 139 -13.95 -4.09 -6.27
CA ARG A 139 -14.76 -2.94 -6.69
C ARG A 139 -13.99 -1.63 -6.54
N LYS A 140 -13.35 -1.39 -5.39
CA LYS A 140 -12.52 -0.20 -5.16
C LYS A 140 -11.36 -0.11 -6.17
N TYR A 141 -10.70 -1.23 -6.44
CA TYR A 141 -9.63 -1.31 -7.43
C TYR A 141 -10.12 -0.91 -8.82
N GLU A 142 -11.26 -1.43 -9.27
CA GLU A 142 -11.84 -1.07 -10.58
C GLU A 142 -12.23 0.41 -10.66
N THR A 143 -12.74 1.00 -9.57
CA THR A 143 -12.99 2.45 -9.52
C THR A 143 -11.69 3.24 -9.67
N VAL A 144 -10.67 2.93 -8.86
CA VAL A 144 -9.37 3.62 -8.92
C VAL A 144 -8.71 3.45 -10.29
N LYS A 145 -8.82 2.27 -10.89
CA LYS A 145 -8.30 1.98 -12.23
C LYS A 145 -8.98 2.84 -13.30
N LYS A 146 -10.30 2.99 -13.24
CA LYS A 146 -11.05 3.87 -14.16
C LYS A 146 -10.64 5.33 -14.01
N ASP A 147 -10.54 5.82 -12.77
CA ASP A 147 -10.12 7.19 -12.49
C ASP A 147 -8.69 7.46 -12.97
N TYR A 148 -7.79 6.50 -12.77
CA TYR A 148 -6.42 6.56 -13.28
C TYR A 148 -6.39 6.66 -14.81
N THR A 149 -7.11 5.78 -15.53
CA THR A 149 -7.17 5.82 -16.99
C THR A 149 -7.76 7.13 -17.50
N LYS A 150 -8.82 7.65 -16.84
CA LYS A 150 -9.39 8.95 -17.19
C LYS A 150 -8.38 10.08 -17.02
N CYS A 151 -7.71 10.14 -15.88
CA CYS A 151 -6.68 11.15 -15.59
C CYS A 151 -5.53 11.12 -16.61
N LEU A 152 -5.12 9.92 -17.03
CA LEU A 152 -4.09 9.73 -18.05
C LEU A 152 -4.55 10.32 -19.39
N ASN A 153 -5.77 10.00 -19.83
CA ASN A 153 -6.34 10.55 -21.07
C ASN A 153 -6.49 12.08 -20.99
N ASP A 154 -7.04 12.61 -19.90
CA ASP A 154 -7.21 14.05 -19.68
C ASP A 154 -5.84 14.78 -19.75
N THR A 155 -4.78 14.14 -19.24
CA THR A 155 -3.41 14.66 -19.30
C THR A 155 -2.85 14.68 -20.73
N GLU A 156 -3.07 13.61 -21.50
CA GLU A 156 -2.67 13.55 -22.90
C GLU A 156 -3.40 14.59 -23.76
N GLU A 157 -4.72 14.75 -23.54
CA GLU A 157 -5.52 15.78 -24.21
C GLU A 157 -5.01 17.19 -23.87
N PHE A 158 -4.73 17.45 -22.60
CA PHE A 158 -4.18 18.73 -22.16
C PHE A 158 -2.81 19.03 -22.79
N LEU A 159 -1.93 18.02 -22.87
CA LEU A 159 -0.63 18.15 -23.52
C LEU A 159 -0.77 18.50 -25.00
N ASN A 160 -1.67 17.80 -25.71
CA ASN A 160 -1.93 18.06 -27.13
C ASN A 160 -2.50 19.47 -27.36
N LEU A 161 -3.42 19.92 -26.50
CA LEU A 161 -3.96 21.27 -26.54
C LEU A 161 -2.85 22.31 -26.33
N LYS A 162 -1.99 22.09 -25.34
CA LYS A 162 -0.84 22.96 -25.06
C LYS A 162 0.09 23.09 -26.26
N ILE A 163 0.48 21.96 -26.86
CA ILE A 163 1.34 21.94 -28.06
C ILE A 163 0.67 22.72 -29.22
N GLY A 164 -0.63 22.50 -29.44
CA GLY A 164 -1.39 23.23 -30.47
C GLY A 164 -1.42 24.75 -30.22
N MET A 165 -1.60 25.15 -28.95
CA MET A 165 -1.57 26.57 -28.55
C MET A 165 -0.18 27.19 -28.75
N GLU A 166 0.89 26.49 -28.32
CA GLU A 166 2.27 26.95 -28.49
C GLU A 166 2.60 27.16 -29.98
N LYS A 167 2.26 26.19 -30.84
CA LYS A 167 2.46 26.31 -32.29
C LYS A 167 1.71 27.52 -32.86
N THR A 168 0.43 27.67 -32.52
CA THR A 168 -0.39 28.81 -32.98
C THR A 168 0.21 30.15 -32.54
N LEU A 169 0.75 30.22 -31.33
CA LEU A 169 1.35 31.44 -30.78
C LEU A 169 2.67 31.78 -31.49
N CYS A 170 3.52 30.77 -31.74
CA CYS A 170 4.73 30.90 -32.53
C CYS A 170 4.44 31.39 -33.96
N ASP A 171 3.45 30.81 -34.64
CA ASP A 171 3.07 31.20 -36.00
C ASP A 171 2.59 32.66 -36.06
N LYS A 172 1.77 33.09 -35.09
CA LYS A 172 1.34 34.49 -34.97
C LYS A 172 2.53 35.42 -34.73
N PHE A 173 3.49 35.01 -33.89
CA PHE A 173 4.67 35.81 -33.60
C PHE A 173 5.58 35.95 -34.83
N LEU A 174 5.81 34.86 -35.58
CA LEU A 174 6.58 34.88 -36.82
C LEU A 174 5.90 35.76 -37.90
N ASN A 175 4.58 35.69 -38.02
CA ASN A 175 3.83 36.57 -38.92
C ASN A 175 3.99 38.05 -38.56
N LEU A 176 3.90 38.40 -37.27
CA LEU A 176 4.14 39.77 -36.81
C LEU A 176 5.57 40.24 -37.12
N LEU A 177 6.57 39.39 -36.89
CA LEU A 177 7.97 39.69 -37.23
C LEU A 177 8.15 39.92 -38.73
N SER A 178 7.53 39.08 -39.58
CA SER A 178 7.58 39.20 -41.04
C SER A 178 6.97 40.51 -41.53
N ILE A 179 5.80 40.88 -40.99
CA ILE A 179 5.13 42.16 -41.28
C ILE A 179 6.02 43.35 -40.88
N LYS A 180 6.60 43.30 -39.67
CA LYS A 180 7.49 44.36 -39.18
C LYS A 180 8.76 44.47 -40.02
N LYS A 181 9.40 43.35 -40.37
CA LYS A 181 10.56 43.30 -41.25
C LYS A 181 10.27 43.91 -42.61
N SER A 182 9.16 43.50 -43.24
CA SER A 182 8.73 44.05 -44.54
C SER A 182 8.52 45.57 -44.49
N LYS A 183 7.99 46.09 -43.38
CA LYS A 183 7.80 47.53 -43.18
C LYS A 183 9.13 48.27 -43.02
N VAL A 184 10.09 47.71 -42.29
CA VAL A 184 11.45 48.26 -42.16
C VAL A 184 12.15 48.27 -43.51
N ASP A 185 12.10 47.16 -44.26
CA ASP A 185 12.71 47.06 -45.59
C ASP A 185 12.10 48.09 -46.57
N GLY A 186 10.78 48.28 -46.51
CA GLY A 186 10.08 49.33 -47.28
C GLY A 186 10.57 50.74 -46.94
N LEU A 187 10.70 51.08 -45.65
CA LEU A 187 11.22 52.36 -45.20
C LEU A 187 12.68 52.58 -45.59
N GLN A 188 13.51 51.54 -45.53
CA GLN A 188 14.91 51.60 -45.98
C GLN A 188 15.00 51.89 -47.48
N LYS A 189 14.19 51.20 -48.30
CA LYS A 189 14.12 51.47 -49.75
C LYS A 189 13.69 52.89 -50.07
N CYS A 190 12.68 53.42 -49.36
CA CYS A 190 12.26 54.83 -49.52
C CYS A 190 13.38 55.80 -49.13
N THR A 191 14.05 55.55 -48.00
CA THR A 191 15.16 56.39 -47.53
C THR A 191 16.33 56.39 -48.53
N LEU A 192 16.66 55.25 -49.14
CA LEU A 192 17.68 55.15 -50.18
C LEU A 192 17.31 55.97 -51.41
N LYS A 193 16.07 55.84 -51.92
CA LYS A 193 15.58 56.66 -53.04
C LYS A 193 15.68 58.15 -52.77
N ILE A 194 15.27 58.59 -51.59
CA ILE A 194 15.35 60.02 -51.20
C ILE A 194 16.82 60.50 -51.20
N LYS A 195 17.76 59.68 -50.73
CA LYS A 195 19.19 60.01 -50.76
C LYS A 195 19.75 60.08 -52.20
N ASP A 196 19.33 59.18 -53.06
CA ASP A 196 19.75 59.18 -54.48
C ASP A 196 19.18 60.40 -55.22
N ASP A 197 17.90 60.72 -55.02
CA ASP A 197 17.26 61.91 -55.60
C ASP A 197 17.92 63.21 -55.10
N ALA A 198 18.32 63.25 -53.82
CA ALA A 198 19.06 64.38 -53.24
C ALA A 198 20.46 64.52 -53.85
N LYS A 199 21.20 63.42 -54.08
CA LYS A 199 22.49 63.42 -54.77
C LYS A 199 22.36 63.89 -56.22
N VAL A 200 21.35 63.44 -56.94
CA VAL A 200 21.09 63.88 -58.32
C VAL A 200 20.82 65.38 -58.38
N LYS A 201 20.00 65.91 -57.46
CA LYS A 201 19.76 67.36 -57.34
C LYS A 201 21.03 68.14 -57.02
N GLN A 202 21.87 67.66 -56.09
CA GLN A 202 23.15 68.30 -55.77
C GLN A 202 24.12 68.30 -56.96
N SER A 203 24.19 67.22 -57.74
CA SER A 203 25.04 67.16 -58.95
C SER A 203 24.59 68.15 -60.03
N LYS A 204 23.27 68.31 -60.22
CA LYS A 204 22.70 69.28 -61.17
C LYS A 204 22.96 70.72 -60.75
N ILE A 205 22.85 71.02 -59.46
CA ILE A 205 23.18 72.34 -58.92
C ILE A 205 24.68 72.63 -59.07
N HIS A 206 25.56 71.64 -58.84
CA HIS A 206 26.99 71.84 -59.00
C HIS A 206 27.38 72.10 -60.47
N GLN A 207 26.81 71.36 -61.42
CA GLN A 207 26.99 71.62 -62.86
C GLN A 207 26.49 73.00 -63.29
N PHE A 208 25.42 73.52 -62.67
CA PHE A 208 24.87 74.85 -62.95
C PHE A 208 25.73 75.99 -62.38
N ILE A 209 26.55 75.73 -61.36
CA ILE A 209 27.43 76.72 -60.72
C ILE A 209 28.83 76.72 -61.37
N THR A 210 29.24 75.63 -62.01
CA THR A 210 30.54 75.50 -62.71
C THR A 210 30.49 75.71 -64.22
N SER A 211 29.32 76.06 -64.78
CA SER A 211 29.15 76.49 -66.19
C SER A 211 29.01 78.00 -66.25
#